data_AF-A0AB74QU96-F1
#
_entry.id   AF-A0AB74QU96-F1
#
_cell.length_a   1.000
_cell.length_b   1.000
_cell.length_c   1.000
_cell.angle_alpha   90.00
_cell.angle_beta   90.00
_cell.angle_gamma   90.00
#
_symmetry.space_group_name_H-M   'P 1'
#
loop_
_entity.id
_entity.type
_entity.pdbx_description
1 polymer ?
#
loop_
_entity_poly.entity_id
_entity_poly.type
_entity_poly.pdbx_seq_one_letter_code
_entity_poly.pdbx_strand_id
1 'polypeptide(L)'
;MSLFAQGRVLITPQPEYMAGFPTGKVPDARQPLSVDRSLVPFFTDPRVITAAGGIEGLERWLSLAVRQCQNHDEGYHHIETVILRQDPGSVLLCWHCDNKLRDEPDPAIKEIASRNVIDWVIDMVLLSLGCTRERTLSLAELCWWAVQSGISDAITETMAEKALRIAPEPHRSVYRDSDIIPAIPAADILKRRLDKRESHAITGDLETGDQDAGRPILRLGVDPDCPEAFMLRPKRRRWICPQYTQWVKTQECACCRQPADDPHHIIGHGMGGTATKAHDLFVIPLCRAHHDELHANLIAFEEKYGSQLELLIRFLDRALGIGVIFKE
;
A
#
# COMPACT_ATOMS: atom_id res chain seq x y z
N MET A 1 -28.76 44.66 0.15
CA MET A 1 -27.37 44.22 0.45
C MET A 1 -27.36 43.54 1.82
N SER A 2 -27.55 42.22 1.89
CA SER A 2 -27.52 41.47 3.17
C SER A 2 -26.14 40.96 3.56
N LEU A 3 -25.15 41.05 2.65
CA LEU A 3 -23.81 40.48 2.80
C LEU A 3 -23.02 41.04 3.99
N PHE A 4 -23.31 42.29 4.40
CA PHE A 4 -22.69 42.95 5.55
C PHE A 4 -23.63 43.07 6.77
N ALA A 5 -24.84 42.53 6.68
CA ALA A 5 -25.86 42.69 7.71
C ALA A 5 -25.92 41.49 8.68
N GLN A 6 -25.21 40.40 8.41
CA GLN A 6 -25.27 39.15 9.18
C GLN A 6 -23.85 38.64 9.51
N GLY A 7 -23.33 39.06 10.68
CA GLY A 7 -22.19 38.41 11.32
C GLY A 7 -20.79 38.85 10.85
N ARG A 8 -19.81 37.98 11.08
CA ARG A 8 -18.39 38.23 10.76
C ARG A 8 -18.14 37.91 9.30
N VAL A 9 -17.54 38.85 8.57
CA VAL A 9 -17.19 38.69 7.16
C VAL A 9 -15.67 38.59 7.04
N LEU A 10 -15.18 37.55 6.36
CA LEU A 10 -13.76 37.40 6.03
C LEU A 10 -13.52 37.92 4.61
N ILE A 11 -12.65 38.92 4.47
CA ILE A 11 -12.23 39.46 3.18
C ILE A 11 -10.81 38.99 2.93
N THR A 12 -10.60 38.27 1.82
CA THR A 12 -9.30 37.74 1.40
C THR A 12 -8.99 38.21 -0.02
N PRO A 13 -7.72 38.38 -0.40
CA PRO A 13 -7.35 38.53 -1.80
C PRO A 13 -7.88 37.38 -2.64
N GLN A 14 -8.24 37.68 -3.89
CA GLN A 14 -8.71 36.69 -4.87
C GLN A 14 -7.63 35.60 -5.05
N PRO A 15 -7.97 34.31 -4.82
CA PRO A 15 -7.06 33.22 -5.10
C PRO A 15 -6.74 33.12 -6.59
N GLU A 16 -5.54 32.66 -6.93
CA GLU A 16 -5.06 32.55 -8.32
C GLU A 16 -5.97 31.68 -9.21
N TYR A 17 -6.55 30.62 -8.66
CA TYR A 17 -7.50 29.75 -9.37
C TYR A 17 -8.85 30.42 -9.71
N MET A 18 -9.18 31.53 -9.05
CA MET A 18 -10.41 32.30 -9.31
C MET A 18 -10.18 33.45 -10.30
N ALA A 19 -8.95 33.66 -10.79
CA ALA A 19 -8.60 34.80 -11.66
C ALA A 19 -9.47 34.90 -12.93
N GLY A 20 -9.91 33.77 -13.48
CA GLY A 20 -10.72 33.71 -14.70
C GLY A 20 -12.23 33.78 -14.50
N PHE A 21 -12.72 33.99 -13.27
CA PHE A 21 -14.16 33.97 -12.99
C PHE A 21 -14.81 35.30 -13.38
N PRO A 22 -16.05 35.31 -13.89
CA PRO A 22 -16.76 36.54 -14.18
C PRO A 22 -17.04 37.31 -12.87
N THR A 23 -17.01 38.64 -12.94
CA THR A 23 -17.37 39.52 -11.82
C THR A 23 -18.79 39.21 -11.33
N GLY A 24 -18.95 38.84 -10.05
CA GLY A 24 -20.26 38.53 -9.48
C GLY A 24 -20.18 37.59 -8.28
N LYS A 25 -21.31 36.92 -7.96
CA LYS A 25 -21.34 35.86 -6.94
C LYS A 25 -20.36 34.76 -7.37
N VAL A 26 -19.34 34.50 -6.56
CA VAL A 26 -18.49 33.33 -6.75
C VAL A 26 -19.39 32.09 -6.61
N PRO A 27 -19.41 31.17 -7.58
CA PRO A 27 -20.15 29.92 -7.44
C PRO A 27 -19.78 29.25 -6.11
N ASP A 28 -20.76 28.69 -5.41
CA ASP A 28 -20.51 27.94 -4.17
C ASP A 28 -19.38 26.93 -4.45
N ALA A 29 -18.42 26.81 -3.52
CA ALA A 29 -17.10 26.25 -3.75
C ALA A 29 -17.12 25.04 -4.70
N ARG A 30 -16.70 25.24 -5.96
CA ARG A 30 -16.66 24.14 -6.92
C ARG A 30 -15.68 23.12 -6.40
N GLN A 31 -16.17 21.94 -6.08
CA GLN A 31 -15.33 20.83 -5.69
C GLN A 31 -14.43 20.46 -6.88
N PRO A 32 -13.10 20.71 -6.85
CA PRO A 32 -12.26 20.50 -8.02
C PRO A 32 -12.20 19.03 -8.44
N LEU A 33 -12.30 18.12 -7.45
CA LEU A 33 -12.28 16.67 -7.68
C LEU A 33 -13.52 16.17 -8.43
N SER A 34 -14.67 16.88 -8.38
CA SER A 34 -15.87 16.43 -9.10
C SER A 34 -15.81 16.69 -10.60
N VAL A 35 -14.90 17.56 -11.04
CA VAL A 35 -14.70 17.92 -12.45
C VAL A 35 -13.55 17.13 -13.08
N ASP A 36 -12.66 16.55 -12.27
CA ASP A 36 -11.51 15.78 -12.74
C ASP A 36 -11.94 14.41 -13.31
N ARG A 37 -11.97 14.32 -14.64
CA ARG A 37 -12.34 13.09 -15.35
C ARG A 37 -11.40 11.92 -15.06
N SER A 38 -10.16 12.17 -14.63
CA SER A 38 -9.22 11.09 -14.30
C SER A 38 -9.64 10.32 -13.05
N LEU A 39 -10.50 10.91 -12.21
CA LEU A 39 -10.95 10.32 -10.94
C LEU A 39 -12.26 9.56 -11.08
N VAL A 40 -12.97 9.70 -12.20
CA VAL A 40 -14.23 8.99 -12.46
C VAL A 40 -14.10 7.48 -12.18
N PRO A 41 -13.05 6.77 -12.68
CA PRO A 41 -12.93 5.34 -12.43
C PRO A 41 -12.85 4.97 -10.94
N PHE A 42 -12.26 5.83 -10.10
CA PHE A 42 -12.22 5.63 -8.66
C PHE A 42 -13.60 5.82 -8.02
N PHE A 43 -14.26 6.94 -8.30
CA PHE A 43 -15.58 7.23 -7.72
C PHE A 43 -16.66 6.23 -8.13
N THR A 44 -16.56 5.70 -9.35
CA THR A 44 -17.51 4.70 -9.88
C THR A 44 -17.18 3.26 -9.49
N ASP A 45 -16.08 3.03 -8.75
CA ASP A 45 -15.74 1.69 -8.29
C ASP A 45 -16.78 1.19 -7.26
N PRO A 46 -17.34 -0.02 -7.42
CA PRO A 46 -18.33 -0.57 -6.49
C PRO A 46 -17.85 -0.61 -5.04
N ARG A 47 -16.55 -0.77 -4.80
CA ARG A 47 -15.95 -0.78 -3.45
C ARG A 47 -16.03 0.60 -2.81
N VAL A 48 -15.80 1.66 -3.59
CA VAL A 48 -15.90 3.05 -3.14
C VAL A 48 -17.35 3.41 -2.82
N ILE A 49 -18.28 3.03 -3.71
CA ILE A 49 -19.72 3.21 -3.49
C ILE A 49 -20.18 2.50 -2.21
N THR A 50 -19.72 1.26 -2.01
CA THR A 50 -20.05 0.47 -0.81
C THR A 50 -19.50 1.13 0.45
N ALA A 51 -18.24 1.56 0.44
CA ALA A 51 -17.60 2.22 1.57
C ALA A 51 -18.24 3.57 1.93
N ALA A 52 -18.78 4.30 0.95
CA ALA A 52 -19.49 5.56 1.17
C ALA A 52 -20.91 5.39 1.73
N GLY A 53 -21.44 4.16 1.80
CA GLY A 53 -22.79 3.88 2.34
C GLY A 53 -23.72 3.13 1.38
N GLY A 54 -23.21 2.67 0.24
CA GLY A 54 -23.95 1.87 -0.75
C GLY A 54 -24.96 2.68 -1.57
N ILE A 55 -25.59 2.01 -2.55
CA ILE A 55 -26.55 2.62 -3.47
C ILE A 55 -27.75 3.21 -2.71
N GLU A 56 -28.22 2.56 -1.65
CA GLU A 56 -29.32 3.09 -0.82
C GLU A 56 -28.97 4.43 -0.14
N GLY A 57 -27.69 4.59 0.26
CA GLY A 57 -27.18 5.86 0.78
C GLY A 57 -27.21 6.97 -0.27
N LEU A 58 -26.83 6.65 -1.51
CA LEU A 58 -26.93 7.55 -2.66
C LEU A 58 -28.39 7.95 -2.95
N GLU A 59 -29.32 7.00 -2.97
CA GLU A 59 -30.74 7.26 -3.23
C GLU A 59 -31.35 8.17 -2.16
N ARG A 60 -31.00 7.95 -0.90
CA ARG A 60 -31.40 8.82 0.21
C ARG A 60 -30.80 10.22 0.07
N TRP A 61 -29.53 10.32 -0.31
CA TRP A 61 -28.88 11.62 -0.56
C TRP A 61 -29.56 12.36 -1.71
N LEU A 62 -29.89 11.68 -2.81
CA LEU A 62 -30.57 12.27 -3.97
C LEU A 62 -31.93 12.86 -3.59
N SER A 63 -32.71 12.14 -2.78
CA SER A 63 -34.02 12.60 -2.30
C SER A 63 -33.94 13.87 -1.44
N LEU A 64 -32.79 14.14 -0.81
CA LEU A 64 -32.56 15.32 0.04
C LEU A 64 -31.87 16.46 -0.71
N ALA A 65 -30.94 16.14 -1.61
CA ALA A 65 -30.11 17.08 -2.33
C ALA A 65 -30.78 17.63 -3.59
N VAL A 66 -31.58 16.80 -4.28
CA VAL A 66 -32.19 17.13 -5.57
C VAL A 66 -33.69 17.26 -5.41
N ARG A 67 -34.27 18.36 -5.90
CA ARG A 67 -35.70 18.67 -5.75
C ARG A 67 -36.53 18.58 -7.04
N GLN A 68 -35.87 18.44 -8.18
CA GLN A 68 -36.51 18.44 -9.49
C GLN A 68 -35.86 17.41 -10.41
N CYS A 69 -36.56 17.05 -11.48
CA CYS A 69 -36.04 16.17 -12.52
C CYS A 69 -34.66 16.65 -13.02
N GLN A 70 -33.70 15.73 -13.10
CA GLN A 70 -32.34 16.03 -13.58
C GLN A 70 -32.21 15.91 -15.10
N ASN A 71 -33.21 15.37 -15.80
CA ASN A 71 -33.22 15.37 -17.25
C ASN A 71 -33.51 16.81 -17.75
N HIS A 72 -32.65 17.32 -18.63
CA HIS A 72 -32.73 18.69 -19.15
C HIS A 72 -33.50 18.81 -20.47
N ASP A 73 -34.19 17.74 -20.92
CA ASP A 73 -35.05 17.80 -22.11
C ASP A 73 -36.09 18.93 -21.98
N GLU A 74 -36.24 19.73 -23.04
CA GLU A 74 -37.21 20.86 -23.13
C GLU A 74 -38.69 20.39 -23.20
N GLY A 75 -38.95 19.11 -22.93
CA GLY A 75 -40.27 18.49 -22.98
C GLY A 75 -41.08 18.67 -21.70
N TYR A 76 -42.19 17.95 -21.64
CA TYR A 76 -43.05 17.91 -20.46
C TYR A 76 -42.34 17.24 -19.28
N HIS A 77 -42.41 17.86 -18.10
CA HIS A 77 -41.96 17.27 -16.84
C HIS A 77 -43.14 17.11 -15.89
N HIS A 78 -43.31 15.90 -15.37
CA HIS A 78 -44.32 15.62 -14.36
C HIS A 78 -43.87 16.12 -12.98
N ILE A 79 -44.82 16.43 -12.09
CA ILE A 79 -44.53 16.95 -10.75
C ILE A 79 -43.92 15.90 -9.82
N GLU A 80 -44.35 14.64 -9.97
CA GLU A 80 -43.86 13.53 -9.15
C GLU A 80 -42.51 13.02 -9.66
N THR A 81 -41.62 12.76 -8.72
CA THR A 81 -40.25 12.29 -8.96
C THR A 81 -40.06 10.84 -8.53
N VAL A 82 -39.11 10.18 -9.16
CA VAL A 82 -38.71 8.79 -8.91
C VAL A 82 -37.21 8.67 -9.14
N ILE A 83 -36.58 7.74 -8.43
CA ILE A 83 -35.16 7.45 -8.60
C ILE A 83 -35.02 6.28 -9.57
N LEU A 84 -34.30 6.52 -10.66
CA LEU A 84 -33.94 5.51 -11.63
C LEU A 84 -32.49 5.05 -11.36
N ARG A 85 -32.31 3.75 -11.12
CA ARG A 85 -30.98 3.13 -10.99
C ARG A 85 -30.37 2.95 -12.37
N GLN A 86 -29.16 3.47 -12.56
CA GLN A 86 -28.41 3.39 -13.82
C GLN A 86 -26.93 3.24 -13.48
N ASP A 87 -26.32 2.12 -13.84
CA ASP A 87 -24.90 1.88 -13.54
C ASP A 87 -24.02 3.02 -14.05
N PRO A 88 -23.14 3.60 -13.23
CA PRO A 88 -22.68 3.12 -11.91
C PRO A 88 -23.44 3.69 -10.69
N GLY A 89 -24.56 4.40 -10.86
CA GLY A 89 -25.24 5.12 -9.79
C GLY A 89 -26.77 5.21 -9.94
N SER A 90 -27.32 6.38 -9.61
CA SER A 90 -28.77 6.64 -9.64
C SER A 90 -29.07 8.10 -9.98
N VAL A 91 -30.24 8.34 -10.56
CA VAL A 91 -30.68 9.66 -11.03
C VAL A 91 -32.10 9.94 -10.56
N LEU A 92 -32.38 11.18 -10.16
CA LEU A 92 -33.75 11.62 -9.86
C LEU A 92 -34.43 12.15 -11.14
N LEU A 93 -35.50 11.49 -11.56
CA LEU A 93 -36.28 11.83 -12.74
C LEU A 93 -37.74 12.10 -12.37
N CYS A 94 -38.47 12.85 -13.19
CA CYS A 94 -39.93 12.88 -13.10
C CYS A 94 -40.54 11.59 -13.69
N TRP A 95 -41.78 11.25 -13.32
CA TRP A 95 -42.48 10.06 -13.87
C TRP A 95 -42.51 10.02 -15.40
N HIS A 96 -42.62 11.18 -16.07
CA HIS A 96 -42.60 11.24 -17.53
C HIS A 96 -41.23 10.84 -18.11
N CYS A 97 -40.15 11.43 -17.59
CA CYS A 97 -38.80 11.12 -18.05
C CYS A 97 -38.37 9.70 -17.68
N ASP A 98 -38.76 9.21 -16.51
CA ASP A 98 -38.51 7.83 -16.09
C ASP A 98 -39.12 6.82 -17.08
N ASN A 99 -40.41 6.98 -17.43
CA ASN A 99 -41.05 6.08 -18.40
C ASN A 99 -40.38 6.10 -19.78
N LYS A 100 -39.85 7.25 -20.22
CA LYS A 100 -39.16 7.39 -21.51
C LYS A 100 -37.77 6.73 -21.49
N LEU A 101 -37.05 6.84 -20.37
CA LEU A 101 -35.63 6.48 -20.26
C LEU A 101 -35.40 5.11 -19.58
N ARG A 102 -36.46 4.49 -19.07
CA ARG A 102 -36.42 3.18 -18.39
C ARG A 102 -35.94 2.07 -19.34
N ASP A 103 -36.43 2.07 -20.57
CA ASP A 103 -36.18 1.00 -21.54
C ASP A 103 -35.06 1.35 -22.53
N GLU A 104 -34.80 2.64 -22.74
CA GLU A 104 -33.74 3.15 -23.63
C GLU A 104 -32.67 3.91 -22.83
N PRO A 105 -31.53 3.27 -22.51
CA PRO A 105 -30.49 3.89 -21.71
C PRO A 105 -29.77 4.99 -22.50
N ASP A 106 -30.05 6.25 -22.17
CA ASP A 106 -29.38 7.41 -22.76
C ASP A 106 -28.00 7.65 -22.09
N PRO A 107 -26.91 7.78 -22.87
CA PRO A 107 -25.58 8.11 -22.34
C PRO A 107 -25.56 9.40 -21.50
N ALA A 108 -26.42 10.38 -21.77
CA ALA A 108 -26.52 11.61 -21.00
C ALA A 108 -27.00 11.35 -19.56
N ILE A 109 -27.95 10.43 -19.37
CA ILE A 109 -28.45 10.04 -18.05
C ILE A 109 -27.38 9.28 -17.27
N LYS A 110 -26.60 8.44 -17.95
CA LYS A 110 -25.44 7.76 -17.36
C LYS A 110 -24.36 8.75 -16.88
N GLU A 111 -24.15 9.84 -17.61
CA GLU A 111 -23.25 10.91 -17.18
C GLU A 111 -23.78 11.62 -15.93
N ILE A 112 -25.09 11.88 -15.85
CA ILE A 112 -25.72 12.45 -14.66
C ILE A 112 -25.60 11.50 -13.47
N ALA A 113 -25.83 10.19 -13.66
CA ALA A 113 -25.67 9.18 -12.63
C ALA A 113 -24.24 9.16 -12.07
N SER A 114 -23.24 9.25 -12.95
CA SER A 114 -21.83 9.31 -12.56
C SER A 114 -21.50 10.58 -11.76
N ARG A 115 -22.02 11.74 -12.17
CA ARG A 115 -21.84 13.00 -11.42
C ARG A 115 -22.48 12.94 -10.03
N ASN A 116 -23.70 12.39 -9.95
CA ASN A 116 -24.40 12.20 -8.68
C ASN A 116 -23.59 11.33 -7.71
N VAL A 117 -22.99 10.23 -8.21
CA VAL A 117 -22.10 9.38 -7.40
C VAL A 117 -20.91 10.16 -6.90
N ILE A 118 -20.24 10.92 -7.76
CA ILE A 118 -19.04 11.69 -7.40
C ILE A 118 -19.37 12.73 -6.32
N ASP A 119 -20.41 13.53 -6.52
CA ASP A 119 -20.81 14.57 -5.57
C ASP A 119 -21.25 13.98 -4.23
N TRP A 120 -22.01 12.86 -4.27
CA TRP A 120 -22.42 12.15 -3.06
C TRP A 120 -21.24 11.55 -2.30
N VAL A 121 -20.33 10.83 -2.97
CA VAL A 121 -19.14 10.25 -2.33
C VAL A 121 -18.32 11.35 -1.67
N ILE A 122 -18.14 12.49 -2.34
CA ILE A 122 -17.44 13.65 -1.79
C ILE A 122 -18.11 14.16 -0.51
N ASP A 123 -19.43 14.33 -0.51
CA ASP A 123 -20.17 14.74 0.68
C ASP A 123 -19.99 13.73 1.82
N MET A 124 -20.06 12.43 1.52
CA MET A 124 -19.87 11.36 2.52
C MET A 124 -18.45 11.35 3.09
N VAL A 125 -17.43 11.56 2.25
CA VAL A 125 -16.04 11.67 2.69
C VAL A 125 -15.88 12.88 3.61
N LEU A 126 -16.40 14.06 3.22
CA LEU A 126 -16.34 15.25 4.07
C LEU A 126 -17.04 15.03 5.41
N LEU A 127 -18.22 14.42 5.41
CA LEU A 127 -18.95 14.08 6.64
C LEU A 127 -18.15 13.10 7.52
N SER A 128 -17.53 12.07 6.93
CA SER A 128 -16.72 11.10 7.68
C SER A 128 -15.49 11.73 8.32
N LEU A 129 -14.92 12.75 7.69
CA LEU A 129 -13.78 13.53 8.20
C LEU A 129 -14.21 14.63 9.18
N GLY A 130 -15.50 14.71 9.54
CA GLY A 130 -16.04 15.73 10.45
C GLY A 130 -16.07 17.14 9.85
N CYS A 131 -15.97 17.26 8.52
CA CYS A 131 -15.97 18.52 7.80
C CYS A 131 -17.40 18.94 7.39
N THR A 132 -17.60 20.24 7.19
CA THR A 132 -18.85 20.77 6.62
C THR A 132 -18.86 20.61 5.10
N ARG A 133 -20.07 20.58 4.50
CA ARG A 133 -20.27 20.45 3.04
C ARG A 133 -19.76 21.65 2.23
N GLU A 134 -19.47 22.77 2.90
CA GLU A 134 -18.95 23.99 2.28
C GLU A 134 -17.43 23.92 2.04
N ARG A 135 -16.75 22.92 2.62
CA ARG A 135 -15.31 22.73 2.51
C ARG A 135 -14.97 21.96 1.24
N THR A 136 -13.89 22.36 0.56
CA THR A 136 -13.34 21.60 -0.56
C THR A 136 -12.54 20.40 -0.06
N LEU A 137 -12.63 19.28 -0.79
CA LEU A 137 -11.91 18.04 -0.45
C LEU A 137 -10.64 18.00 -1.27
N SER A 138 -9.49 17.79 -0.62
CA SER A 138 -8.23 17.59 -1.33
C SER A 138 -8.03 16.13 -1.74
N LEU A 139 -7.21 15.89 -2.77
CA LEU A 139 -6.87 14.52 -3.18
C LEU A 139 -6.19 13.73 -2.06
N ALA A 140 -5.37 14.40 -1.23
CA ALA A 140 -4.72 13.75 -0.09
C ALA A 140 -5.73 13.25 0.94
N GLU A 141 -6.77 14.03 1.22
CA GLU A 141 -7.84 13.63 2.14
C GLU A 141 -8.70 12.51 1.57
N LEU A 142 -8.97 12.53 0.26
CA LEU A 142 -9.66 11.44 -0.41
C LEU A 142 -8.85 10.13 -0.33
N CYS A 143 -7.53 10.19 -0.58
CA CYS A 143 -6.65 9.04 -0.44
C CYS A 143 -6.56 8.56 1.02
N TRP A 144 -6.53 9.48 1.99
CA TRP A 144 -6.52 9.12 3.41
C TRP A 144 -7.81 8.42 3.82
N TRP A 145 -8.96 8.93 3.39
CA TRP A 145 -10.25 8.29 3.59
C TRP A 145 -10.31 6.89 2.97
N ALA A 146 -9.77 6.71 1.75
CA ALA A 146 -9.72 5.42 1.09
C ALA A 146 -8.90 4.39 1.90
N VAL A 147 -7.77 4.83 2.48
CA VAL A 147 -6.97 3.98 3.38
C VAL A 147 -7.72 3.68 4.67
N GLN A 148 -8.32 4.68 5.32
CA GLN A 148 -9.08 4.51 6.56
C GLN A 148 -10.29 3.57 6.38
N SER A 149 -10.91 3.58 5.20
CA SER A 149 -12.06 2.77 4.85
C SER A 149 -11.69 1.37 4.34
N GLY A 150 -10.40 1.02 4.29
CA GLY A 150 -9.93 -0.30 3.85
C GLY A 150 -10.05 -0.56 2.34
N ILE A 151 -10.14 0.51 1.53
CA ILE A 151 -10.30 0.44 0.07
C ILE A 151 -9.10 1.04 -0.67
N SER A 152 -7.92 0.96 -0.07
CA SER A 152 -6.66 1.43 -0.67
C SER A 152 -6.39 0.79 -2.04
N ASP A 153 -6.84 -0.45 -2.25
CA ASP A 153 -6.76 -1.17 -3.53
C ASP A 153 -7.59 -0.57 -4.67
N ALA A 154 -8.52 0.35 -4.37
CA ALA A 154 -9.29 1.08 -5.37
C ALA A 154 -8.56 2.30 -5.91
N ILE A 155 -7.48 2.76 -5.24
CA ILE A 155 -6.69 3.90 -5.69
C ILE A 155 -6.12 3.60 -7.08
N THR A 156 -6.51 4.41 -8.06
CA THR A 156 -6.10 4.26 -9.46
C THR A 156 -4.65 4.71 -9.65
N GLU A 157 -4.03 4.30 -10.76
CA GLU A 157 -2.66 4.67 -11.10
C GLU A 157 -2.46 6.20 -11.14
N THR A 158 -3.36 6.92 -11.82
CA THR A 158 -3.28 8.39 -11.94
C THR A 158 -3.45 9.08 -10.58
N MET A 159 -4.26 8.52 -9.68
CA MET A 159 -4.38 9.01 -8.30
C MET A 159 -3.10 8.75 -7.51
N ALA A 160 -2.52 7.56 -7.65
CA ALA A 160 -1.28 7.19 -6.97
C ALA A 160 -0.10 8.04 -7.45
N GLU A 161 0.02 8.30 -8.76
CA GLU A 161 1.01 9.21 -9.33
C GLU A 161 0.89 10.62 -8.74
N LYS A 162 -0.32 11.19 -8.77
CA LYS A 162 -0.60 12.52 -8.20
C LYS A 162 -0.31 12.56 -6.70
N ALA A 163 -0.69 11.52 -5.94
CA ALA A 163 -0.48 11.43 -4.50
C ALA A 163 1.01 11.26 -4.13
N LEU A 164 1.75 10.46 -4.89
CA LEU A 164 3.19 10.24 -4.72
C LEU A 164 4.05 11.36 -5.33
N ARG A 165 3.41 12.32 -6.03
CA ARG A 165 4.06 13.39 -6.79
C ARG A 165 5.05 12.86 -7.84
N ILE A 166 4.71 11.74 -8.46
CA ILE A 166 5.43 11.18 -9.61
C ILE A 166 5.00 11.99 -10.84
N ALA A 167 5.96 12.45 -11.64
CA ALA A 167 5.65 13.17 -12.86
C ALA A 167 5.03 12.21 -13.89
N PRO A 168 3.86 12.53 -14.48
CA PRO A 168 3.26 11.68 -15.50
C PRO A 168 4.18 11.61 -16.71
N GLU A 169 4.49 10.40 -17.18
CA GLU A 169 5.28 10.25 -18.40
C GLU A 169 4.41 10.61 -19.62
N PRO A 170 4.86 11.55 -20.48
CA PRO A 170 4.12 11.87 -21.68
C PRO A 170 4.15 10.66 -22.62
N HIS A 171 2.98 10.22 -23.08
CA HIS A 171 2.87 9.20 -24.11
C HIS A 171 3.51 9.72 -25.41
N ARG A 172 4.65 9.14 -25.79
CA ARG A 172 5.32 9.42 -27.08
C ARG A 172 4.83 8.42 -28.12
N SER A 173 4.61 8.89 -29.35
CA SER A 173 4.24 8.00 -30.45
C SER A 173 5.39 7.10 -30.90
N VAL A 174 6.63 7.48 -30.58
CA VAL A 174 7.85 6.73 -30.89
C VAL A 174 8.74 6.72 -29.65
N TYR A 175 9.12 5.52 -29.22
CA TYR A 175 10.15 5.30 -28.21
C TYR A 175 11.37 4.68 -28.85
N ARG A 176 12.56 5.05 -28.37
CA ARG A 176 13.77 4.27 -28.63
C ARG A 176 13.82 3.16 -27.57
N ASP A 177 14.11 1.93 -27.97
CA ASP A 177 14.12 0.79 -27.04
C ASP A 177 15.00 1.00 -25.80
N SER A 178 16.08 1.79 -25.91
CA SER A 178 16.96 2.16 -24.79
C SER A 178 16.33 3.08 -23.75
N ASP A 179 15.24 3.77 -24.11
CA ASP A 179 14.57 4.76 -23.26
C ASP A 179 13.42 4.12 -22.46
N ILE A 180 13.10 2.84 -22.74
CA ILE A 180 12.09 2.06 -22.02
C ILE A 180 12.75 1.47 -20.77
N ILE A 181 12.61 2.18 -19.66
CA ILE A 181 13.07 1.71 -18.34
C ILE A 181 11.87 1.07 -17.64
N PRO A 182 11.94 -0.23 -17.27
CA PRO A 182 10.88 -0.85 -16.48
C PRO A 182 10.70 -0.11 -15.14
N ALA A 183 9.58 0.60 -15.02
CA ALA A 183 9.17 1.25 -13.77
C ALA A 183 8.11 0.40 -13.07
N ILE A 184 8.08 0.50 -11.75
CA ILE A 184 7.03 -0.11 -10.93
C ILE A 184 5.82 0.84 -10.97
N PRO A 185 4.59 0.36 -11.19
CA PRO A 185 3.39 1.19 -11.13
C PRO A 185 3.28 1.96 -9.81
N ALA A 186 2.84 3.21 -9.86
CA ALA A 186 2.64 4.08 -8.71
C ALA A 186 1.66 3.46 -7.71
N ALA A 187 0.60 2.80 -8.18
CA ALA A 187 -0.34 2.07 -7.32
C ALA A 187 0.38 0.95 -6.54
N ASP A 188 1.27 0.19 -7.17
CA ASP A 188 2.04 -0.86 -6.51
C ASP A 188 3.05 -0.30 -5.51
N ILE A 189 3.68 0.85 -5.82
CA ILE A 189 4.55 1.57 -4.87
C ILE A 189 3.75 1.96 -3.63
N LEU A 190 2.52 2.46 -3.82
CA LEU A 190 1.63 2.88 -2.74
C LEU A 190 1.19 1.67 -1.89
N LYS A 191 0.76 0.57 -2.51
CA LYS A 191 0.41 -0.69 -1.81
C LYS A 191 1.57 -1.21 -0.98
N ARG A 192 2.77 -1.32 -1.57
CA ARG A 192 3.97 -1.75 -0.84
C ARG A 192 4.28 -0.88 0.38
N ARG A 193 3.96 0.43 0.34
CA ARG A 193 4.13 1.33 1.50
C ARG A 193 3.07 1.09 2.58
N LEU A 194 1.86 0.72 2.19
CA LEU A 194 0.77 0.37 3.10
C LEU A 194 1.01 -1.00 3.76
N ASP A 195 1.41 -2.02 2.99
CA ASP A 195 1.71 -3.38 3.50
C ASP A 195 2.90 -3.40 4.47
N LYS A 196 3.91 -2.55 4.20
CA LYS A 196 5.04 -2.34 5.13
C LYS A 196 4.60 -1.73 6.46
N ARG A 197 3.47 -1.02 6.50
CA ARG A 197 2.90 -0.49 7.74
C ARG A 197 1.97 -1.48 8.42
N GLU A 198 1.23 -2.32 7.70
CA GLU A 198 0.43 -3.38 8.34
C GLU A 198 1.31 -4.36 9.14
N SER A 199 2.49 -4.67 8.64
CA SER A 199 3.50 -5.46 9.38
C SER A 199 4.13 -4.73 10.59
N HIS A 200 3.97 -3.42 10.72
CA HIS A 200 4.32 -2.64 11.93
C HIS A 200 3.11 -2.27 12.80
N ALA A 201 1.89 -2.31 12.28
CA ALA A 201 0.66 -1.89 12.96
C ALA A 201 -0.01 -3.04 13.72
N ILE A 202 0.28 -4.30 13.39
CA ILE A 202 -0.21 -5.47 14.16
C ILE A 202 0.54 -5.61 15.50
N THR A 203 1.74 -5.02 15.66
CA THR A 203 2.41 -4.83 16.95
C THR A 203 2.00 -3.48 17.55
N GLY A 204 0.71 -3.32 17.81
CA GLY A 204 0.18 -2.16 18.51
C GLY A 204 0.35 -2.31 20.02
N ASP A 205 1.55 -2.11 20.53
CA ASP A 205 1.74 -1.69 21.92
C ASP A 205 2.18 -0.23 21.93
N LEU A 206 1.30 0.60 22.48
CA LEU A 206 1.69 1.91 22.99
C LEU A 206 2.79 1.69 24.02
N GLU A 207 4.00 2.18 23.74
CA GLU A 207 4.74 3.08 24.62
C GLU A 207 6.18 3.28 24.13
N THR A 208 6.58 4.55 24.16
CA THR A 208 7.97 5.05 24.23
C THR A 208 8.89 4.75 23.05
N GLY A 209 9.37 5.84 22.44
CA GLY A 209 10.34 5.77 21.37
C GLY A 209 11.62 5.07 21.78
N ASP A 210 12.11 4.22 20.89
CA ASP A 210 13.54 4.08 20.69
C ASP A 210 13.82 3.78 19.22
N GLN A 211 14.91 4.35 18.75
CA GLN A 211 15.38 4.31 17.37
C GLN A 211 16.19 3.04 17.16
N ASP A 212 15.56 1.93 16.74
CA ASP A 212 16.30 0.90 16.00
C ASP A 212 15.36 0.00 15.18
N ALA A 213 14.89 0.53 14.04
CA ALA A 213 14.12 -0.27 13.09
C ALA A 213 15.04 -1.28 12.39
N GLY A 214 15.14 -2.46 12.99
CA GLY A 214 15.11 -3.77 12.32
C GLY A 214 15.97 -3.93 11.07
N ARG A 215 17.25 -4.26 11.27
CA ARG A 215 18.08 -4.88 10.23
C ARG A 215 17.48 -6.22 9.79
N PRO A 216 17.72 -6.65 8.53
CA PRO A 216 16.89 -7.59 7.80
C PRO A 216 16.74 -8.95 8.49
N ILE A 217 15.46 -9.31 8.62
CA ILE A 217 14.88 -10.54 9.12
C ILE A 217 15.27 -11.72 8.22
N LEU A 218 15.85 -12.77 8.79
CA LEU A 218 16.06 -14.02 8.06
C LEU A 218 14.72 -14.77 7.92
N ARG A 219 14.07 -14.65 6.75
CA ARG A 219 12.82 -15.37 6.45
C ARG A 219 13.10 -16.81 6.00
N LEU A 220 12.59 -17.79 6.74
CA LEU A 220 12.65 -19.20 6.39
C LEU A 220 11.42 -19.60 5.55
N GLY A 221 11.56 -19.62 4.22
CA GLY A 221 10.55 -20.14 3.30
C GLY A 221 10.73 -21.64 3.03
N VAL A 222 9.63 -22.36 2.85
CA VAL A 222 9.61 -23.78 2.46
C VAL A 222 8.93 -23.90 1.10
N ASP A 223 9.63 -24.45 0.10
CA ASP A 223 9.08 -24.78 -1.21
C ASP A 223 8.67 -26.26 -1.20
N PRO A 224 7.36 -26.59 -1.20
CA PRO A 224 6.89 -27.96 -1.17
C PRO A 224 7.17 -28.73 -2.47
N ASP A 225 7.39 -28.03 -3.58
CA ASP A 225 7.51 -28.62 -4.93
C ASP A 225 8.94 -28.57 -5.48
N CYS A 226 9.95 -28.49 -4.60
CA CYS A 226 11.35 -28.40 -4.98
C CYS A 226 11.77 -29.58 -5.90
N PRO A 227 12.15 -29.34 -7.18
CA PRO A 227 12.45 -30.40 -8.15
C PRO A 227 13.57 -31.34 -7.71
N GLU A 228 14.57 -30.83 -6.99
CA GLU A 228 15.67 -31.63 -6.46
C GLU A 228 15.22 -32.69 -5.45
N ALA A 229 14.09 -32.49 -4.76
CA ALA A 229 13.56 -33.46 -3.81
C ALA A 229 13.08 -34.76 -4.49
N PHE A 230 12.76 -34.70 -5.79
CA PHE A 230 12.30 -35.86 -6.57
C PHE A 230 13.43 -36.60 -7.31
N MET A 231 14.68 -36.16 -7.18
CA MET A 231 15.83 -36.78 -7.85
C MET A 231 16.47 -37.90 -7.02
N LEU A 232 16.89 -39.00 -7.66
CA LEU A 232 17.62 -40.11 -7.00
C LEU A 232 18.92 -39.67 -6.31
N ARG A 233 19.57 -38.63 -6.85
CA ARG A 233 20.76 -37.98 -6.27
C ARG A 233 20.58 -36.46 -6.33
N PRO A 234 19.97 -35.85 -5.30
CA PRO A 234 19.71 -34.41 -5.27
C PRO A 234 21.01 -33.61 -5.32
N LYS A 235 21.03 -32.55 -6.14
CA LYS A 235 22.13 -31.59 -6.11
C LYS A 235 21.97 -30.69 -4.88
N ARG A 236 22.86 -30.82 -3.91
CA ARG A 236 22.87 -29.98 -2.71
C ARG A 236 23.26 -28.54 -3.09
N ARG A 237 22.29 -27.63 -3.05
CA ARG A 237 22.54 -26.19 -3.22
C ARG A 237 22.99 -25.60 -1.89
N ARG A 238 24.15 -24.94 -1.87
CA ARG A 238 24.63 -24.23 -0.68
C ARG A 238 23.67 -23.07 -0.39
N TRP A 239 23.21 -22.99 0.86
CA TRP A 239 22.43 -21.86 1.35
C TRP A 239 23.40 -20.77 1.81
N ILE A 240 23.26 -19.58 1.24
CA ILE A 240 24.17 -18.45 1.43
C ILE A 240 23.36 -17.31 2.04
N CYS A 241 23.84 -16.78 3.16
CA CYS A 241 23.26 -15.64 3.84
C CYS A 241 24.39 -14.76 4.39
N PRO A 242 24.86 -13.78 3.60
CA PRO A 242 25.95 -12.90 4.01
C PRO A 242 25.61 -12.12 5.27
N GLN A 243 24.35 -11.72 5.43
CA GLN A 243 23.84 -11.01 6.62
C GLN A 243 24.02 -11.84 7.89
N TYR A 244 23.64 -13.12 7.86
CA TYR A 244 23.84 -14.02 8.99
C TYR A 244 25.33 -14.18 9.30
N THR A 245 26.18 -14.48 8.31
CA THR A 245 27.64 -14.62 8.56
C THR A 245 28.30 -13.35 9.06
N GLN A 246 27.81 -12.17 8.67
CA GLN A 246 28.30 -10.89 9.17
C GLN A 246 27.86 -10.65 10.62
N TRP A 247 26.65 -11.07 10.99
CA TRP A 247 26.20 -11.07 12.38
C TRP A 247 27.00 -12.06 13.24
N VAL A 248 27.37 -13.23 12.71
CA VAL A 248 28.23 -14.20 13.42
C VAL A 248 29.58 -13.57 13.79
N LYS A 249 30.16 -12.73 12.93
CA LYS A 249 31.40 -11.97 13.23
C LYS A 249 31.27 -10.95 14.35
N THR A 250 30.07 -10.61 14.79
CA THR A 250 29.89 -9.71 15.93
C THR A 250 29.63 -10.47 17.22
N GLN A 251 29.65 -11.81 17.19
CA GLN A 251 29.41 -12.64 18.37
C GLN A 251 30.70 -12.93 19.12
N GLU A 252 30.55 -13.48 20.32
CA GLU A 252 31.66 -13.98 21.11
C GLU A 252 32.15 -15.33 20.57
N CYS A 253 33.47 -15.55 20.64
CA CYS A 253 34.11 -16.81 20.30
C CYS A 253 33.54 -17.95 21.15
N ALA A 254 33.14 -19.04 20.50
CA ALA A 254 32.56 -20.20 21.14
C ALA A 254 33.50 -20.87 22.18
N CYS A 255 34.81 -20.66 22.07
CA CYS A 255 35.82 -21.25 22.94
C CYS A 255 36.23 -20.33 24.12
N CYS A 256 36.52 -19.06 23.86
CA CYS A 256 37.12 -18.16 24.85
C CYS A 256 36.32 -16.89 25.16
N ARG A 257 35.16 -16.72 24.52
CA ARG A 257 34.26 -15.56 24.64
C ARG A 257 34.83 -14.19 24.30
N GLN A 258 36.05 -14.12 23.77
CA GLN A 258 36.57 -12.90 23.14
C GLN A 258 35.81 -12.63 21.83
N PRO A 259 35.83 -11.40 21.28
CA PRO A 259 35.20 -11.12 19.99
C PRO A 259 35.61 -12.14 18.92
N ALA A 260 34.63 -12.69 18.21
CA ALA A 260 34.89 -13.56 17.07
C ALA A 260 35.24 -12.71 15.86
N ASP A 261 36.36 -13.01 15.20
CA ASP A 261 36.81 -12.24 14.03
C ASP A 261 36.24 -12.83 12.74
N ASP A 262 36.04 -14.16 12.72
CA ASP A 262 35.72 -14.92 11.51
C ASP A 262 34.61 -15.97 11.78
N PRO A 263 33.64 -16.13 10.86
CA PRO A 263 32.69 -17.22 10.90
C PRO A 263 33.36 -18.50 10.37
N HIS A 264 33.48 -19.52 11.21
CA HIS A 264 34.08 -20.80 10.85
C HIS A 264 33.02 -21.75 10.29
N HIS A 265 33.10 -22.08 8.99
CA HIS A 265 32.25 -23.14 8.40
C HIS A 265 32.69 -24.51 8.89
N ILE A 266 31.74 -25.31 9.38
CA ILE A 266 31.99 -26.66 9.89
C ILE A 266 32.63 -27.55 8.82
N ILE A 267 33.73 -28.23 9.19
CA ILE A 267 34.49 -29.13 8.32
C ILE A 267 34.45 -30.58 8.83
N GLY A 268 34.72 -31.55 7.95
CA GLY A 268 34.85 -32.97 8.34
C GLY A 268 33.54 -33.75 8.52
N HIS A 269 32.36 -33.09 8.50
CA HIS A 269 31.06 -33.74 8.77
C HIS A 269 30.17 -33.96 7.53
N GLY A 270 30.74 -33.95 6.31
CA GLY A 270 29.97 -34.13 5.07
C GLY A 270 28.95 -33.01 4.79
N MET A 271 29.04 -31.88 5.49
CA MET A 271 28.18 -30.70 5.31
C MET A 271 28.61 -29.81 4.12
N GLY A 272 29.74 -30.14 3.50
CA GLY A 272 30.22 -29.60 2.23
C GLY A 272 30.85 -30.70 1.37
N GLY A 273 31.05 -30.43 0.08
CA GLY A 273 31.86 -31.24 -0.82
C GLY A 273 33.32 -30.76 -0.91
N THR A 274 34.15 -31.46 -1.68
CA THR A 274 35.56 -31.11 -1.91
C THR A 274 35.69 -29.66 -2.38
N ALA A 275 36.50 -28.86 -1.68
CA ALA A 275 36.71 -27.43 -1.94
C ALA A 275 35.45 -26.55 -1.89
N THR A 276 34.39 -27.00 -1.20
CA THR A 276 33.18 -26.18 -0.99
C THR A 276 32.92 -25.96 0.49
N LYS A 277 32.35 -24.80 0.82
CA LYS A 277 31.96 -24.44 2.19
C LYS A 277 30.60 -25.04 2.52
N ALA A 278 30.38 -25.35 3.80
CA ALA A 278 29.06 -25.69 4.32
C ALA A 278 28.06 -24.53 4.14
N HIS A 279 26.79 -24.80 4.41
CA HIS A 279 25.75 -23.76 4.45
C HIS A 279 26.15 -22.64 5.42
N ASP A 280 25.76 -21.40 5.12
CA ASP A 280 26.09 -20.26 5.99
C ASP A 280 25.44 -20.35 7.38
N LEU A 281 24.39 -21.18 7.53
CA LEU A 281 23.80 -21.52 8.81
C LEU A 281 24.72 -22.42 9.66
N PHE A 282 25.64 -23.15 9.03
CA PHE A 282 26.56 -24.09 9.68
C PHE A 282 27.92 -23.42 9.89
N VAL A 283 27.90 -22.32 10.64
CA VAL A 283 29.10 -21.62 11.07
C VAL A 283 29.12 -21.46 12.58
N ILE A 284 30.31 -21.47 13.18
CA ILE A 284 30.54 -21.12 14.58
C ILE A 284 31.40 -19.85 14.66
N PRO A 285 31.13 -18.94 15.63
CA PRO A 285 31.97 -17.77 15.84
C PRO A 285 33.28 -18.19 16.53
N LEU A 286 34.42 -17.94 15.88
CA LEU A 286 35.74 -18.16 16.48
C LEU A 286 36.60 -16.88 16.37
N CYS A 287 37.43 -16.63 17.37
CA CYS A 287 38.52 -15.66 17.23
C CYS A 287 39.61 -16.25 16.33
N ARG A 288 40.48 -15.40 15.76
CA ARG A 288 41.54 -15.86 14.84
C ARG A 288 42.40 -16.99 15.43
N ALA A 289 42.79 -16.88 16.70
CA ALA A 289 43.64 -17.88 17.35
C ALA A 289 42.98 -19.26 17.43
N HIS A 290 41.72 -19.33 17.85
CA HIS A 290 40.97 -20.60 17.92
C HIS A 290 40.59 -21.12 16.53
N HIS A 291 40.36 -20.23 15.57
CA HIS A 291 40.15 -20.61 14.18
C HIS A 291 41.38 -21.31 13.59
N ASP A 292 42.57 -20.75 13.82
CA ASP A 292 43.83 -21.33 13.34
C ASP A 292 44.20 -22.61 14.11
N GLU A 293 43.94 -22.68 15.43
CA GLU A 293 44.12 -23.89 16.24
C GLU A 293 43.27 -25.06 15.70
N LEU A 294 42.02 -24.80 15.33
CA LEU A 294 41.12 -25.79 14.74
C LEU A 294 41.65 -26.31 13.40
N HIS A 295 42.09 -25.42 12.50
CA HIS A 295 42.67 -25.82 11.20
C HIS A 295 44.03 -26.53 11.34
N ALA A 296 44.78 -26.25 12.41
CA ALA A 296 46.05 -26.91 12.68
C ALA A 296 45.87 -28.34 13.18
N ASN A 297 44.95 -28.58 14.12
CA ASN A 297 44.65 -29.92 14.62
C ASN A 297 43.22 -30.01 15.18
N LEU A 298 42.31 -30.48 14.32
CA LEU A 298 40.89 -30.63 14.63
C LEU A 298 40.63 -31.58 15.82
N ILE A 299 41.36 -32.69 15.92
CA ILE A 299 41.16 -33.68 17.00
C ILE A 299 41.51 -33.06 18.35
N ALA A 300 42.69 -32.44 18.45
CA ALA A 300 43.12 -31.80 19.69
C ALA A 300 42.23 -30.61 20.10
N PHE A 301 41.73 -29.86 19.10
CA PHE A 301 40.77 -28.79 19.35
C PHE A 301 39.45 -29.32 19.93
N GLU A 302 38.87 -30.35 19.31
CA GLU A 302 37.59 -30.92 19.74
C GLU A 302 37.67 -31.59 21.12
N GLU A 303 38.81 -32.23 21.45
CA GLU A 303 39.06 -32.77 22.80
C GLU A 303 39.07 -31.67 23.88
N LYS A 304 39.52 -30.46 23.53
CA LYS A 304 39.71 -29.35 24.46
C LYS A 304 38.47 -28.47 24.61
N TYR A 305 37.73 -28.24 23.53
CA TYR A 305 36.62 -27.28 23.49
C TYR A 305 35.25 -27.90 23.22
N GLY A 306 35.19 -29.19 22.89
CA GLY A 306 33.99 -29.88 22.42
C GLY A 306 33.94 -29.97 20.90
N SER A 307 33.11 -30.89 20.40
CA SER A 307 33.00 -31.12 18.95
C SER A 307 32.46 -29.90 18.21
N GLN A 308 32.87 -29.72 16.94
CA GLN A 308 32.34 -28.66 16.10
C GLN A 308 30.80 -28.67 16.03
N LEU A 309 30.18 -29.85 15.97
CA LEU A 309 28.73 -30.01 15.93
C LEU A 309 28.05 -29.56 17.23
N GLU A 310 28.65 -29.86 18.38
CA GLU A 310 28.15 -29.42 19.67
C GLU A 310 28.21 -27.90 19.81
N LEU A 311 29.34 -27.29 19.42
CA LEU A 311 29.50 -25.84 19.40
C LEU A 311 28.48 -25.19 18.45
N LEU A 312 28.23 -25.80 17.29
CA LEU A 312 27.22 -25.33 16.34
C LEU A 312 25.81 -25.39 16.93
N ILE A 313 25.40 -26.52 17.52
CA ILE A 313 24.04 -26.68 18.08
C ILE A 313 23.79 -25.66 19.19
N ARG A 314 24.76 -25.47 20.10
CA ARG A 314 24.66 -24.45 21.16
C ARG A 314 24.56 -23.04 20.58
N PHE A 315 25.32 -22.74 19.53
CA PHE A 315 25.27 -21.44 18.87
C PHE A 315 23.94 -21.19 18.15
N LEU A 316 23.41 -22.21 17.46
CA LEU A 316 22.11 -22.15 16.80
C LEU A 316 20.96 -21.99 17.80
N ASP A 317 21.00 -22.73 18.90
CA ASP A 317 20.03 -22.60 20.00
C ASP A 317 20.02 -21.16 20.55
N ARG A 318 21.19 -20.59 20.81
CA ARG A 318 21.29 -19.17 21.19
C ARG A 318 20.75 -18.25 20.10
N ALA A 319 21.10 -18.45 18.83
CA ALA A 319 20.65 -17.62 17.72
C ALA A 319 19.12 -17.65 17.54
N LEU A 320 18.48 -18.79 17.79
CA LEU A 320 17.03 -18.94 17.84
C LEU A 320 16.45 -18.26 19.10
N GLY A 321 17.02 -18.52 20.27
CA GLY A 321 16.52 -18.01 21.56
C GLY A 321 16.57 -16.49 21.68
N ILE A 322 17.53 -15.82 21.03
CA ILE A 322 17.60 -14.35 20.97
C ILE A 322 16.82 -13.74 19.79
N GLY A 323 16.19 -14.58 18.96
CA GLY A 323 15.38 -14.12 17.83
C GLY A 323 16.17 -13.61 16.61
N VAL A 324 17.44 -13.98 16.45
CA VAL A 324 18.20 -13.66 15.23
C VAL A 324 17.73 -14.51 14.05
N ILE A 325 17.37 -15.76 14.33
CA ILE A 325 16.64 -16.63 13.40
C ILE A 325 15.23 -16.74 13.95
N PHE A 326 14.23 -16.36 13.16
CA PHE A 326 12.84 -16.45 13.57
C PHE A 326 11.93 -16.79 12.40
N LYS A 327 10.70 -17.18 12.75
CA LYS A 327 9.65 -17.55 11.79
C LYS A 327 8.64 -16.40 11.75
N GLU A 328 8.42 -15.85 10.55
CA GLU A 328 7.22 -15.05 10.24
C GLU A 328 6.01 -15.99 10.10
#